data_AF-A0A560RS61-F1
#
_entry.id   AF-A0A560RS61-F1
#
_cell.length_a   1.000
_cell.length_b   1.000
_cell.length_c   1.000
_cell.angle_alpha   90.00
_cell.angle_beta   90.00
_cell.angle_gamma   90.00
#
_symmetry.space_group_name_H-M   'P 1'
#
loop_
_entity.id
_entity.type
_entity.pdbx_description
1 polymer ?
#
loop_
_entity_poly.entity_id
_entity_poly.type
_entity_poly.pdbx_seq_one_letter_code
_entity_poly.pdbx_strand_id
1 'polypeptide(L)' 'MEDKALLVSVLKRINENQLALGAAVEELSNWVEQRGSVDVADNVRGALAALDRNEGFLSLALISLSAEAGSNAKPE' A
#
# COMPACT_ATOMS: atom_id res chain seq x y z
N MET A 1 2.71 16.98 17.79
CA MET A 1 3.63 15.81 17.82
C MET A 1 2.84 14.52 17.86
N GLU A 2 1.84 14.42 18.73
CA GLU A 2 0.91 13.28 18.82
C GLU A 2 0.07 13.06 17.55
N ASP A 3 -0.47 14.12 16.95
CA ASP A 3 -1.21 14.03 15.68
C ASP A 3 -0.37 13.50 14.50
N LYS A 4 0.93 13.82 14.47
CA LYS A 4 1.86 13.31 13.46
C LYS A 4 2.14 11.83 13.65
N ALA A 5 2.35 11.39 14.89
CA ALA A 5 2.53 9.96 15.21
C ALA A 5 1.27 9.15 14.88
N LEU A 6 0.09 9.67 15.20
CA LEU A 6 -1.18 9.05 14.82
C LEU A 6 -1.35 8.99 13.30
N LEU A 7 -1.05 10.07 12.58
CA LEU A 7 -1.09 10.09 11.11
C LEU A 7 -0.18 9.03 10.50
N VAL A 8 1.06 8.92 10.97
CA VAL A 8 2.02 7.88 10.52
C VAL A 8 1.48 6.48 10.82
N SER A 9 0.89 6.26 11.99
CA SER A 9 0.28 4.97 12.36
C SER A 9 -0.89 4.60 11.45
N VAL A 10 -1.78 5.55 11.16
CA VAL A 10 -2.92 5.34 10.26
C VAL A 10 -2.45 5.04 8.83
N LEU A 11 -1.48 5.81 8.31
CA LEU A 11 -0.93 5.57 6.97
C LEU A 11 -0.22 4.22 6.87
N LYS A 12 0.47 3.78 7.92
CA LYS A 12 1.07 2.43 7.96
C LYS A 12 0.01 1.34 7.87
N ARG A 13 -1.09 1.46 8.63
CA ARG A 13 -2.21 0.50 8.56
C ARG A 13 -2.89 0.51 7.19
N ILE A 14 -3.00 1.66 6.55
CA ILE A 14 -3.52 1.75 5.17
C ILE A 14 -2.56 1.01 4.21
N ASN A 15 -1.26 1.17 4.35
CA ASN A 15 -0.28 0.47 3.52
C ASN A 15 -0.35 -1.06 3.70
N GLU A 16 -0.46 -1.53 4.94
CA GLU A 16 -0.66 -2.95 5.26
C GLU A 16 -1.96 -3.49 4.64
N ASN A 17 -3.05 -2.71 4.68
CA ASN A 17 -4.30 -3.09 4.03
C ASN A 17 -4.17 -3.15 2.50
N GLN A 18 -3.42 -2.24 1.87
CA GLN A 18 -3.17 -2.26 0.43
C GLN A 18 -2.47 -3.56 0.01
N LEU A 19 -1.44 -3.98 0.76
CA LEU A 19 -0.73 -5.24 0.54
C LEU A 19 -1.66 -6.46 0.71
N ALA A 20 -2.44 -6.50 1.80
CA ALA A 20 -3.35 -7.61 2.06
C ALA A 20 -4.46 -7.73 1.00
N LEU A 21 -5.03 -6.59 0.59
CA LEU A 21 -6.04 -6.54 -0.48
C LEU A 21 -5.45 -6.92 -1.83
N GLY A 22 -4.24 -6.44 -2.16
CA GLY A 22 -3.54 -6.81 -3.39
C GLY A 22 -3.34 -8.33 -3.48
N ALA A 23 -2.80 -8.95 -2.42
CA ALA A 23 -2.58 -10.39 -2.38
C ALA A 23 -3.89 -11.20 -2.51
N ALA A 24 -4.94 -10.81 -1.78
CA ALA A 24 -6.23 -11.49 -1.85
C ALA A 24 -6.87 -11.38 -3.26
N VAL A 25 -6.78 -10.20 -3.88
CA VAL A 25 -7.31 -9.98 -5.24
C VAL A 25 -6.48 -10.72 -6.29
N GLU A 26 -5.16 -10.79 -6.13
CA GLU A 26 -4.28 -11.56 -7.01
C GLU A 26 -4.59 -13.06 -6.97
N GLU A 27 -4.79 -13.63 -5.78
CA GLU A 27 -5.18 -15.03 -5.62
C GLU A 27 -6.52 -15.32 -6.31
N LEU A 28 -7.52 -14.44 -6.13
CA LEU A 28 -8.81 -14.57 -6.82
C LEU A 28 -8.67 -14.42 -8.34
N SER A 29 -7.83 -13.50 -8.82
CA SER A 29 -7.55 -13.31 -10.25
C SER A 29 -7.01 -14.59 -10.88
N ASN A 30 -6.02 -15.20 -10.23
CA ASN A 30 -5.40 -16.44 -10.69
C ASN A 30 -6.42 -17.60 -10.71
N TRP A 31 -7.28 -17.69 -9.70
CA TRP A 31 -8.34 -18.69 -9.64
C TRP A 31 -9.39 -18.53 -10.76
N VAL A 32 -9.75 -17.29 -11.09
CA VAL A 32 -10.68 -16.98 -12.19
C VAL A 32 -10.03 -17.29 -13.55
N GLU A 33 -8.75 -16.96 -13.74
CA GLU A 33 -8.01 -17.27 -14.96
C GLU A 33 -7.92 -18.77 -15.23
N GLN A 34 -7.59 -19.57 -14.21
CA GLN A 34 -7.50 -21.04 -14.30
C GLN A 34 -8.83 -21.69 -14.74
N ARG A 35 -9.95 -20.95 -14.69
CA ARG A 35 -11.27 -21.39 -15.10
C ARG A 35 -11.70 -20.83 -16.46
N GLY A 36 -10.77 -20.25 -17.21
CA GLY A 36 -10.96 -19.80 -18.58
C GLY A 36 -11.39 -18.34 -18.73
N SER A 37 -11.54 -17.60 -17.63
CA SER A 37 -11.93 -16.19 -17.66
C SER A 37 -10.70 -15.27 -17.73
N VAL A 38 -9.92 -15.40 -18.79
CA VAL A 38 -8.65 -14.66 -19.00
C VAL A 38 -8.88 -13.14 -19.03
N ASP A 39 -9.90 -12.66 -19.77
CA ASP A 39 -10.20 -11.22 -19.87
C ASP A 39 -10.54 -10.59 -18.49
N VAL A 40 -11.19 -11.37 -17.61
CA VAL A 40 -11.49 -10.91 -16.24
C VAL A 40 -10.20 -10.82 -15.43
N ALA A 41 -9.33 -11.82 -15.52
CA ALA A 41 -8.04 -11.82 -14.84
C ALA A 41 -7.15 -10.66 -15.31
N ASP A 42 -7.13 -10.35 -16.60
CA ASP A 42 -6.35 -9.23 -17.15
C ASP A 42 -6.88 -7.87 -16.66
N ASN A 43 -8.19 -7.69 -16.59
CA ASN A 43 -8.80 -6.50 -15.99
C ASN A 43 -8.42 -6.37 -14.50
N VAL A 44 -8.43 -7.48 -13.76
CA VAL A 44 -8.03 -7.49 -12.35
C VAL A 44 -6.55 -7.15 -12.19
N ARG A 45 -5.66 -7.68 -13.05
CA ARG A 45 -4.22 -7.33 -13.07
C ARG A 45 -4.00 -5.84 -13.36
N GLY A 46 -4.80 -5.25 -14.25
CA GLY A 46 -4.80 -3.80 -14.47
C GLY A 46 -5.11 -3.01 -13.19
N ALA A 47 -6.06 -3.48 -12.38
CA ALA A 47 -6.39 -2.89 -11.08
C ALA A 47 -5.31 -3.14 -10.02
N LEU A 48 -4.73 -4.34 -9.96
CA LEU A 48 -3.60 -4.66 -9.08
C LEU A 48 -2.40 -3.74 -9.32
N ALA A 49 -2.09 -3.43 -10.59
CA ALA A 49 -1.04 -2.48 -10.93
C ALA A 49 -1.30 -1.07 -10.37
N ALA A 50 -2.56 -0.67 -10.15
CA ALA A 50 -2.88 0.58 -9.47
C ALA A 50 -2.67 0.47 -7.95
N LEU A 51 -3.01 -0.67 -7.34
CA LEU A 51 -2.73 -0.92 -5.92
C LEU A 51 -1.23 -0.92 -5.63
N ASP A 52 -0.42 -1.53 -6.48
CA ASP A 52 1.05 -1.57 -6.34
C ASP A 52 1.67 -0.17 -6.41
N ARG A 53 1.22 0.67 -7.35
CA ARG A 53 1.68 2.06 -7.44
C ARG A 53 1.32 2.86 -6.19
N ASN A 54 0.13 2.62 -5.64
CA ASN A 54 -0.33 3.29 -4.42
C ASN A 54 0.43 2.82 -3.18
N GLU A 55 0.71 1.52 -3.07
CA GLU A 55 1.58 0.95 -2.03
C GLU A 55 2.97 1.58 -2.08
N GLY A 56 3.61 1.61 -3.26
CA GLY A 56 4.91 2.22 -3.42
C GLY A 56 4.94 3.70 -3.04
N PHE A 57 3.91 4.46 -3.43
CA PHE A 57 3.78 5.87 -3.03
C PHE A 57 3.58 6.04 -1.52
N LEU A 58 2.73 5.22 -0.88
CA LEU A 58 2.51 5.27 0.57
C LEU A 58 3.78 4.90 1.35
N SER A 59 4.52 3.91 0.89
CA SER A 59 5.82 3.52 1.43
C SER A 59 6.81 4.69 1.40
N LEU A 60 6.92 5.41 0.27
CA LEU A 60 7.75 6.62 0.18
C LEU A 60 7.28 7.75 1.10
N ALA A 61 5.97 8.01 1.15
CA ALA A 61 5.39 9.04 2.01
C ALA A 61 5.66 8.76 3.50
N LEU A 62 5.53 7.50 3.93
CA LEU A 62 5.83 7.07 5.30
C LEU A 62 7.30 7.28 5.66
N ILE A 63 8.22 6.96 4.75
CA ILE A 63 9.65 7.21 4.94
C ILE A 63 9.90 8.72 5.11
N SER A 64 9.34 9.55 4.25
CA SER A 64 9.49 11.02 4.32
C SER A 64 8.99 11.59 5.65
N LEU A 65 7.77 11.21 6.05
CA LEU A 65 7.15 11.70 7.29
C LEU A 65 7.92 11.25 8.54
N SER A 66 8.49 10.05 8.50
CA SER A 66 9.27 9.48 9.61
C SER A 66 10.67 10.09 9.70
N ALA A 67 11.32 10.39 8.58
CA ALA A 67 12.63 11.05 8.54
C ALA A 67 12.57 12.48 9.11
N GLU A 68 11.51 13.23 8.78
CA GLU A 68 11.28 14.56 9.35
C GLU A 68 11.04 14.55 10.87
N ALA A 69 10.54 13.44 11.44
CA ALA A 69 10.36 13.33 12.88
C ALA A 69 11.71 13.21 13.63
N GLY A 70 12.73 12.63 13.00
CA GLY A 70 14.08 12.52 13.55
C GLY A 70 14.91 13.81 13.45
N SER A 71 14.61 14.67 12.47
CA SER A 71 15.34 15.94 12.27
C SER A 71 14.97 17.04 13.26
N ASN A 72 13.84 16.93 13.96
CA ASN A 72 13.39 17.93 14.95
C ASN A 72 13.83 17.61 16.39
N ALA A 73 14.69 16.61 16.60
CA ALA A 73 15.20 16.22 17.92
C ALA A 73 16.63 16.74 18.18
N LYS A 74 16.75 18.08 18.29
CA LYS A 74 17.69 18.91 19.10
C LYS A 74 19.22 18.89 18.83
N PRO A 75 19.94 20.02 19.09
CA PRO A 75 20.42 20.27 20.46
C PRO A 75 20.36 21.76 20.91
N GLU A 76 19.77 21.98 22.08
CA GLU A 76 20.13 23.05 23.04
C GLU A 76 20.26 22.40 24.40
#